data_AF-A0A7J7EKG9-F1
#
_entry.id   AF-A0A7J7EKG9-F1
#
_cell.length_a   1.000
_cell.length_b   1.000
_cell.length_c   1.000
_cell.angle_alpha   90.00
_cell.angle_beta   90.00
_cell.angle_gamma   90.00
#
_symmetry.space_group_name_H-M   'P 1'
#
loop_
_entity.id
_entity.type
_entity.pdbx_description
1 polymer ?
#
loop_
_entity_poly.entity_id
_entity_poly.type
_entity_poly.pdbx_seq_one_letter_code
_entity_poly.pdbx_strand_id
1 'polypeptide(L)'
;MDLVKLRSRRFTLGIKSCVLTGACKEGPTRLPRPLPQHADSSCLKTRGIRSQDCHSHSRASLQSSHLWEFVRDLLLSPEENCGILEWEDREQGIFRVVKSEALAKMWGQRKKNDRMTYEKLSRALRYYYKTGILERVDRRLVYKFGKNAHGWQEDKL
;
A
#
# COMPACT_ATOMS: atom_id res chain seq x y z
N MET A 1 -53.80 23.65 7.16
CA MET A 1 -53.06 23.49 5.90
C MET A 1 -51.89 22.57 6.16
N ASP A 2 -51.95 21.43 5.48
CA ASP A 2 -51.51 20.13 5.95
C ASP A 2 -50.05 19.79 5.67
N LEU A 3 -49.44 19.14 6.66
CA LEU A 3 -48.68 17.89 6.60
C LEU A 3 -48.14 17.43 5.22
N VAL A 4 -46.84 17.60 4.97
CA VAL A 4 -46.13 16.85 3.91
C VAL A 4 -45.54 15.56 4.51
N LYS A 5 -46.15 14.44 4.14
CA LYS A 5 -45.76 13.06 4.48
C LYS A 5 -45.17 12.38 3.25
N LEU A 6 -43.95 11.85 3.42
CA LEU A 6 -43.48 10.53 2.93
C LEU A 6 -43.31 10.26 1.41
N ARG A 7 -42.12 9.74 1.06
CA ARG A 7 -41.85 8.47 0.32
C ARG A 7 -40.44 8.54 -0.32
N SER A 8 -39.41 7.95 0.29
CA SER A 8 -39.02 6.54 0.10
C SER A 8 -39.20 6.04 -1.34
N ARG A 9 -38.09 5.99 -2.10
CA ARG A 9 -37.99 5.23 -3.36
C ARG A 9 -36.79 4.30 -3.29
N ARG A 10 -37.15 3.05 -2.99
CA ARG A 10 -36.41 1.81 -3.18
C ARG A 10 -36.11 1.65 -4.68
N PHE A 11 -34.84 1.56 -5.08
CA PHE A 11 -34.45 1.15 -6.43
C PHE A 11 -34.33 -0.37 -6.46
N THR A 12 -35.22 -1.00 -7.22
CA THR A 12 -35.21 -2.43 -7.52
C THR A 12 -34.37 -2.75 -8.75
N LEU A 13 -33.81 -3.96 -8.72
CA LEU A 13 -32.94 -4.65 -9.68
C LEU A 13 -33.26 -4.43 -11.17
N GLY A 14 -32.20 -4.32 -11.96
CA GLY A 14 -32.20 -4.47 -13.42
C GLY A 14 -31.00 -5.30 -13.86
N ILE A 15 -31.11 -6.61 -13.67
CA ILE A 15 -30.20 -7.64 -14.17
C ILE A 15 -30.36 -7.68 -15.69
N LYS A 16 -29.30 -7.42 -16.46
CA LYS A 16 -29.26 -7.77 -17.88
C LYS A 16 -28.02 -8.59 -18.18
N SER A 17 -28.30 -9.88 -18.31
CA SER A 17 -27.51 -10.93 -18.93
C SER A 17 -26.94 -10.48 -20.28
N CYS A 18 -25.64 -10.69 -20.47
CA CYS A 18 -24.99 -10.69 -21.77
C CYS A 18 -24.43 -12.09 -21.98
N VAL A 19 -25.24 -12.95 -22.60
CA VAL A 19 -24.81 -14.23 -23.16
C VAL A 19 -24.72 -14.01 -24.66
N LEU A 20 -23.52 -13.99 -25.21
CA LEU A 20 -23.29 -14.19 -26.63
C LEU A 20 -22.23 -15.27 -26.82
N THR A 21 -22.71 -16.27 -27.54
CA THR A 21 -22.18 -17.55 -27.94
C THR A 21 -20.99 -17.39 -28.89
N GLY A 22 -19.89 -18.08 -28.60
CA GLY A 22 -18.76 -18.25 -29.52
C GLY A 22 -18.28 -19.69 -29.44
N ALA A 23 -18.77 -20.51 -30.37
CA ALA A 23 -18.44 -21.92 -30.50
C ALA A 23 -17.07 -22.08 -31.19
N CYS A 24 -16.19 -22.88 -30.60
CA CYS A 24 -15.03 -23.46 -31.28
C CYS A 24 -15.00 -24.96 -30.95
N LYS A 25 -15.31 -25.79 -31.95
CA LYS A 25 -14.99 -27.23 -32.09
C LYS A 25 -14.62 -27.40 -33.57
N GLU A 26 -13.65 -28.21 -34.00
CA GLU A 26 -13.27 -29.60 -33.72
C GLU A 26 -11.73 -29.72 -33.91
N GLY A 27 -10.93 -30.62 -33.32
CA GLY A 27 -10.98 -32.08 -33.24
C GLY A 27 -9.56 -32.63 -32.90
N PRO A 28 -9.35 -33.95 -32.74
CA PRO A 28 -8.29 -34.53 -31.89
C PRO A 28 -7.18 -35.27 -32.65
N THR A 29 -5.94 -35.33 -32.10
CA THR A 29 -4.98 -36.44 -32.31
C THR A 29 -4.03 -36.56 -31.11
N ARG A 30 -3.72 -37.81 -30.72
CA ARG A 30 -3.11 -38.26 -29.45
C ARG A 30 -1.59 -38.52 -29.54
N LEU A 31 -0.86 -38.11 -28.47
CA LEU A 31 0.28 -38.76 -27.75
C LEU A 31 1.68 -38.95 -28.41
N PRO A 32 2.79 -39.25 -27.67
CA PRO A 32 3.34 -38.58 -26.45
C PRO A 32 4.90 -38.48 -26.34
N ARG A 33 5.38 -37.81 -25.25
CA ARG A 33 6.70 -37.90 -24.51
C ARG A 33 8.00 -37.29 -25.12
N PRO A 34 9.07 -37.02 -24.32
CA PRO A 34 9.29 -37.30 -22.88
C PRO A 34 9.75 -36.12 -21.98
N LEU A 35 9.62 -36.32 -20.66
CA LEU A 35 10.21 -35.53 -19.56
C LEU A 35 11.72 -35.82 -19.43
N PRO A 36 12.57 -34.84 -19.12
CA PRO A 36 13.86 -35.09 -18.49
C PRO A 36 13.68 -35.18 -16.98
N GLN A 37 14.00 -36.35 -16.41
CA GLN A 37 14.27 -36.54 -14.99
C GLN A 37 15.78 -36.50 -14.74
N HIS A 38 16.15 -36.11 -13.52
CA HIS A 38 17.46 -36.20 -12.88
C HIS A 38 18.50 -35.11 -13.21
N ALA A 39 18.55 -34.11 -12.33
CA ALA A 39 19.78 -33.44 -11.96
C ALA A 39 20.23 -34.01 -10.61
N ASP A 40 21.12 -35.01 -10.65
CA ASP A 40 21.93 -35.40 -9.51
C ASP A 40 23.34 -34.89 -9.76
N SER A 41 23.74 -33.84 -9.04
CA SER A 41 25.15 -33.52 -8.84
C SER A 41 25.33 -32.59 -7.64
N SER A 42 25.96 -33.15 -6.63
CA SER A 42 26.60 -32.52 -5.49
C SER A 42 27.16 -31.13 -5.78
N CYS A 43 26.90 -30.16 -4.89
CA CYS A 43 27.78 -29.01 -4.71
C CYS A 43 28.05 -28.78 -3.22
N LEU A 44 29.30 -29.04 -2.88
CA LEU A 44 29.94 -28.67 -1.64
C LEU A 44 30.06 -27.13 -1.55
N LYS A 45 29.78 -26.61 -0.36
CA LYS A 45 30.51 -25.54 0.34
C LYS A 45 30.64 -24.17 -0.35
N THR A 46 29.98 -23.17 0.23
CA THR A 46 30.66 -21.87 0.47
C THR A 46 30.03 -21.12 1.65
N ARG A 47 30.86 -20.72 2.61
CA ARG A 47 30.56 -19.64 3.56
C ARG A 47 30.34 -18.36 2.75
N GLY A 48 29.11 -17.85 2.74
CA GLY A 48 28.74 -16.57 2.14
C GLY A 48 28.15 -15.66 3.20
N ILE A 49 28.84 -14.54 3.44
CA ILE A 49 28.52 -13.50 4.40
C ILE A 49 27.35 -12.63 3.91
N ARG A 50 26.53 -12.15 4.87
CA ARG A 50 25.47 -11.11 4.78
C ARG A 50 24.11 -11.54 4.19
N SER A 51 23.23 -12.01 5.06
CA SER A 51 21.88 -11.44 5.12
C SER A 51 21.67 -10.97 6.54
N GLN A 52 21.59 -9.66 6.74
CA GLN A 52 21.11 -9.10 8.00
C GLN A 52 19.62 -9.45 8.08
N ASP A 53 19.32 -10.60 8.67
CA ASP A 53 18.00 -10.90 9.20
C ASP A 53 17.73 -9.98 10.39
N CYS A 54 17.30 -8.75 10.12
CA CYS A 54 16.67 -7.90 11.12
C CYS A 54 15.19 -8.32 11.31
N HIS A 55 14.96 -9.60 11.63
CA HIS A 55 13.63 -10.14 11.95
C HIS A 55 13.34 -10.04 13.46
N SER A 56 13.53 -8.86 14.03
CA SER A 56 13.03 -8.54 15.36
C SER A 56 12.49 -7.12 15.39
N HIS A 57 11.52 -6.84 14.51
CA HIS A 57 10.70 -5.65 14.62
C HIS A 57 9.80 -5.80 15.85
N SER A 58 10.18 -5.06 16.88
CA SER A 58 9.45 -4.78 18.10
C SER A 58 7.95 -4.62 17.85
N ARG A 59 7.13 -5.33 18.63
CA ARG A 59 5.67 -5.43 18.51
C ARG A 59 4.89 -4.09 18.67
N ALA A 60 5.57 -2.95 18.80
CA ALA A 60 4.94 -1.65 19.04
C ALA A 60 4.44 -0.97 17.75
N SER A 61 5.06 -1.25 16.60
CA SER A 61 4.73 -0.59 15.33
C SER A 61 3.49 -1.19 14.63
N LEU A 62 3.05 -2.41 15.01
CA LEU A 62 2.18 -3.29 14.20
C LEU A 62 0.70 -2.88 14.01
N GLN A 63 0.22 -1.74 14.53
CA GLN A 63 -1.23 -1.47 14.58
C GLN A 63 -1.77 -0.36 13.67
N SER A 64 -0.91 0.44 13.02
CA SER A 64 -1.37 1.52 12.13
C SER A 64 -2.18 0.96 10.95
N SER A 65 -3.51 1.10 11.03
CA SER A 65 -4.43 0.55 10.04
C SER A 65 -4.48 1.43 8.78
N HIS A 66 -4.22 2.73 8.93
CA HIS A 66 -4.24 3.70 7.85
C HIS A 66 -2.83 4.05 7.36
N LEU A 67 -2.73 4.40 6.06
CA LEU A 67 -1.44 4.76 5.46
C LEU A 67 -0.85 6.03 6.07
N TRP A 68 -1.69 7.02 6.39
CA TRP A 68 -1.20 8.28 6.97
C TRP A 68 -0.62 8.09 8.38
N GLU A 69 -1.19 7.18 9.18
CA GLU A 69 -0.67 6.80 10.50
C GLU A 69 0.67 6.11 10.34
N PHE A 70 0.78 5.15 9.41
CA PHE A 70 2.04 4.48 9.13
C PHE A 70 3.15 5.45 8.72
N VAL A 71 2.84 6.41 7.83
CA VAL A 71 3.80 7.45 7.41
C VAL A 71 4.22 8.32 8.59
N ARG A 72 3.28 8.72 9.45
CA ARG A 72 3.58 9.48 10.67
C ARG A 72 4.48 8.67 11.60
N ASP A 73 4.12 7.44 11.91
CA ASP A 73 4.84 6.60 12.87
C ASP A 73 6.27 6.34 12.39
N LEU A 74 6.46 6.18 11.07
CA LEU A 74 7.77 6.07 10.45
C LEU A 74 8.59 7.36 10.56
N LEU A 75 7.97 8.54 10.42
CA LEU A 75 8.63 9.83 10.62
C LEU A 75 9.01 10.11 12.08
N LEU A 76 8.29 9.53 13.03
CA LEU A 76 8.57 9.65 14.47
C LEU A 76 9.56 8.61 14.99
N SER A 77 9.78 7.53 14.23
CA SER A 77 10.64 6.40 14.61
C SER A 77 11.90 6.39 13.75
N PRO A 78 12.95 7.15 14.11
CA PRO A 78 14.16 7.27 13.28
C PRO A 78 14.86 5.92 13.06
N GLU A 79 14.74 4.98 14.01
CA GLU A 79 15.29 3.63 13.91
C GLU A 79 14.66 2.80 12.79
N GLU A 80 13.34 2.93 12.57
CA GLU A 80 12.64 2.19 11.51
C GLU A 80 12.72 2.92 10.15
N ASN A 81 12.88 4.25 10.18
CA ASN A 81 12.79 5.10 9.00
C ASN A 81 13.89 4.83 7.97
N CYS A 82 15.12 4.47 8.37
CA CYS A 82 16.24 4.18 7.44
C CYS A 82 16.43 5.23 6.31
N GLY A 83 16.08 6.50 6.58
CA GLY A 83 16.09 7.58 5.59
C GLY A 83 15.06 7.44 4.45
N ILE A 84 13.90 6.83 4.72
CA ILE A 84 12.81 6.67 3.74
C ILE A 84 11.99 7.95 3.63
N LEU A 85 11.71 8.57 4.77
CA LEU A 85 10.98 9.82 4.92
C LEU A 85 11.84 10.84 5.67
N GLU A 86 11.67 12.12 5.38
CA GLU A 86 12.35 13.20 6.09
C GLU A 86 11.38 14.34 6.38
N TRP A 87 11.56 15.00 7.52
CA TRP A 87 10.89 16.27 7.78
C TRP A 87 11.58 17.37 6.97
N GLU A 88 10.80 18.08 6.15
CA GLU A 88 11.22 19.35 5.53
C GLU A 88 10.96 20.50 6.49
N ASP A 89 9.83 20.45 7.20
CA ASP A 89 9.46 21.38 8.24
C ASP A 89 8.63 20.62 9.30
N ARG A 90 9.22 20.41 10.48
CA ARG A 90 8.58 19.65 11.56
C ARG A 90 7.42 20.42 12.17
N GLU A 91 7.52 21.74 12.28
CA GLU A 91 6.47 22.57 12.89
C GLU A 91 5.23 22.65 12.01
N GLN A 92 5.42 22.76 10.69
CA GLN A 92 4.33 22.81 9.71
C GLN A 92 3.81 21.43 9.28
N GLY A 93 4.47 20.35 9.71
CA GLY A 93 4.11 18.99 9.35
C GLY A 93 4.43 18.66 7.89
N ILE A 94 5.42 19.32 7.29
CA ILE A 94 5.83 19.10 5.90
C ILE A 94 6.92 18.03 5.88
N PHE A 95 6.71 16.99 5.09
CA PHE A 95 7.66 15.90 4.94
C PHE A 95 7.87 15.54 3.47
N ARG A 96 9.03 14.94 3.20
CA ARG A 96 9.43 14.46 1.88
C ARG A 96 9.62 12.96 1.89
N VAL A 97 9.16 12.31 0.82
CA VAL A 97 9.48 10.93 0.54
C VAL A 97 10.80 10.87 -0.21
N VAL A 98 11.84 10.32 0.43
CA VAL A 98 13.19 10.20 -0.15
C VAL A 98 13.31 8.89 -0.93
N LYS A 99 12.90 7.77 -0.31
CA LYS A 99 12.97 6.42 -0.92
C LYS A 99 11.57 5.87 -1.19
N SER A 100 10.97 6.32 -2.28
CA SER A 100 9.58 5.97 -2.65
C SER A 100 9.32 4.46 -2.77
N GLU A 101 10.23 3.71 -3.38
CA GLU A 101 10.11 2.25 -3.51
C GLU A 101 10.16 1.53 -2.16
N ALA A 102 11.08 1.95 -1.27
CA ALA A 102 11.23 1.37 0.05
C ALA A 102 9.98 1.61 0.91
N LEU A 103 9.43 2.83 0.86
CA LEU A 103 8.16 3.16 1.52
C LEU A 103 7.02 2.23 1.06
N ALA A 104 6.90 2.05 -0.26
CA ALA A 104 5.87 1.20 -0.84
C ALA A 104 6.03 -0.27 -0.46
N LYS A 105 7.27 -0.79 -0.47
CA LYS A 105 7.57 -2.16 -0.04
C LYS A 105 7.24 -2.38 1.43
N MET A 106 7.65 -1.47 2.31
CA MET A 106 7.39 -1.57 3.75
C MET A 106 5.90 -1.52 4.05
N TRP A 107 5.15 -0.63 3.38
CA TRP A 107 3.68 -0.61 3.47
C TRP A 107 3.02 -1.87 2.91
N GLY A 108 3.53 -2.38 1.77
CA GLY A 108 3.09 -3.62 1.16
C GLY A 108 3.24 -4.81 2.11
N GLN A 109 4.43 -4.97 2.71
CA GLN A 109 4.70 -5.99 3.73
C GLN A 109 3.73 -5.86 4.91
N ARG A 110 3.52 -4.64 5.42
CA ARG A 110 2.58 -4.38 6.52
C ARG A 110 1.15 -4.83 6.19
N LYS A 111 0.72 -4.65 4.94
CA LYS A 111 -0.61 -5.03 4.45
C LYS A 111 -0.66 -6.40 3.78
N LYS A 112 0.42 -7.18 3.81
CA LYS A 112 0.56 -8.46 3.09
C LYS A 112 0.15 -8.35 1.61
N ASN A 113 0.61 -7.28 0.96
CA ASN A 113 0.35 -6.98 -0.45
C ASN A 113 1.66 -6.77 -1.22
N ASP A 114 2.14 -7.84 -1.82
CA ASP A 114 3.42 -7.86 -2.56
C ASP A 114 3.36 -7.06 -3.88
N ARG A 115 2.16 -6.69 -4.34
CA ARG A 115 1.95 -5.87 -5.54
C ARG A 115 1.78 -4.38 -5.21
N MET A 116 2.17 -3.96 -4.02
CA MET A 116 2.18 -2.56 -3.60
C MET A 116 3.33 -1.81 -4.28
N THR A 117 3.00 -0.71 -4.94
CA THR A 117 3.97 0.19 -5.59
C THR A 117 3.71 1.63 -5.16
N TYR A 118 4.68 2.51 -5.39
CA TYR A 118 4.53 3.91 -5.00
C TYR A 118 3.42 4.61 -5.80
N GLU A 119 3.14 4.21 -7.03
CA GLU A 119 2.04 4.75 -7.84
C GLU A 119 0.68 4.50 -7.17
N LYS A 120 0.47 3.29 -6.64
CA LYS A 120 -0.75 2.93 -5.90
C LYS A 120 -0.81 3.59 -4.53
N LEU A 121 0.31 3.62 -3.81
CA LEU A 121 0.41 4.25 -2.50
C LEU A 121 0.15 5.76 -2.60
N SER A 122 0.78 6.44 -3.57
CA SER A 122 0.59 7.86 -3.82
C SER A 122 -0.85 8.18 -4.25
N ARG A 123 -1.55 7.24 -4.89
CA ARG A 123 -2.98 7.38 -5.16
C ARG A 123 -3.80 7.50 -3.86
N ALA A 124 -3.47 6.70 -2.85
CA ALA A 124 -4.08 6.79 -1.51
C ALA A 124 -3.73 8.11 -0.81
N LEU A 125 -2.45 8.53 -0.85
CA LEU A 125 -2.04 9.83 -0.29
C LEU A 125 -2.82 11.00 -0.92
N ARG A 126 -3.05 10.97 -2.24
CA ARG A 126 -3.83 12.02 -2.91
C ARG A 126 -5.32 12.00 -2.54
N TYR A 127 -5.88 10.84 -2.18
CA TYR A 127 -7.27 10.79 -1.69
C TYR A 127 -7.42 11.53 -0.34
N TYR A 128 -6.37 11.57 0.47
CA TYR A 128 -6.38 12.29 1.75
C TYR A 128 -6.50 13.81 1.63
N TYR A 129 -6.30 14.39 0.44
CA TYR A 129 -6.53 15.82 0.21
C TYR A 129 -8.01 16.18 0.40
N LYS A 130 -8.93 15.32 -0.05
CA LYS A 130 -10.37 15.56 0.09
C LYS A 130 -10.83 15.46 1.54
N THR A 131 -10.20 14.59 2.32
CA THR A 131 -10.55 14.36 3.72
C THR A 131 -9.80 15.30 4.68
N GLY A 132 -8.92 16.18 4.18
CA GLY A 132 -8.13 17.10 5.01
C GLY A 132 -7.08 16.43 5.91
N ILE A 133 -6.77 15.15 5.68
CA ILE A 133 -5.73 14.42 6.41
C ILE A 133 -4.35 14.83 5.89
N LEU A 134 -4.24 15.08 4.59
CA LEU A 134 -3.06 15.70 3.98
C LEU A 134 -3.47 16.95 3.23
N GLU A 135 -2.55 17.90 3.13
CA GLU A 135 -2.66 19.10 2.30
C GLU A 135 -1.79 18.94 1.05
N ARG A 136 -2.24 19.50 -0.07
CA ARG A 136 -1.47 19.49 -1.33
C ARG A 136 -0.31 20.47 -1.19
N VAL A 137 0.90 19.98 -1.49
CA VAL A 137 2.10 20.81 -1.68
C VAL A 137 2.47 20.75 -3.15
N ASP A 138 2.79 21.89 -3.76
CA ASP A 138 3.18 21.97 -5.18
C ASP A 138 4.66 21.62 -5.41
N ARG A 139 5.11 20.54 -4.74
CA ARG A 139 6.47 20.01 -4.84
C ARG A 139 6.40 18.49 -4.95
N ARG A 140 7.26 17.91 -5.79
CA ARG A 140 7.26 16.47 -6.05
C ARG A 140 7.74 15.70 -4.81
N LEU A 141 7.04 14.61 -4.47
CA LEU A 141 7.32 13.75 -3.31
C LEU A 141 7.23 14.47 -1.95
N VAL A 142 6.72 15.69 -1.91
CA VAL A 142 6.52 16.46 -0.68
C VAL A 142 5.03 16.48 -0.35
N TYR A 143 4.74 16.28 0.93
CA TYR A 143 3.40 16.23 1.47
C TYR A 143 3.37 17.01 2.77
N LYS A 144 2.17 17.45 3.16
CA LYS A 144 1.96 18.15 4.42
C LYS A 144 0.81 17.49 5.18
N PHE A 145 1.00 17.24 6.46
CA PHE A 145 -0.11 16.81 7.32
C PHE A 145 -1.14 17.94 7.45
N GLY A 146 -2.40 17.59 7.23
CA GLY A 146 -3.50 18.54 7.35
C GLY A 146 -4.09 18.54 8.77
N LYS A 147 -5.04 19.45 9.00
CA LYS A 147 -5.74 19.62 10.27
C LYS A 147 -6.46 18.38 10.82
N ASN A 148 -6.78 17.39 9.97
CA ASN A 148 -7.45 16.16 10.41
C ASN A 148 -6.48 15.03 10.75
N ALA A 149 -5.17 15.21 10.51
CA ALA A 149 -4.14 14.30 10.98
C ALA A 149 -3.65 14.72 12.37
N HIS A 150 -3.38 13.74 13.23
CA HIS A 150 -3.01 13.97 14.64
C HIS A 150 -1.78 13.14 15.04
N GLY A 151 -1.16 13.51 16.16
CA GLY A 151 0.01 12.83 16.73
C GLY A 151 1.33 13.08 16.01
N TRP A 152 1.36 13.96 15.00
CA TRP A 152 2.59 14.37 14.31
C TRP A 152 3.17 15.69 14.85
N GLN A 153 2.33 16.49 15.49
CA GLN A 153 2.68 17.77 16.12
C GLN A 153 3.46 17.49 17.42
N GLU A 154 4.46 18.31 17.71
CA GLU A 154 5.03 18.36 19.05
C GLU A 154 4.07 19.14 19.95
N ASP A 155 3.80 18.62 21.15
CA ASP A 155 3.10 19.40 22.17
C ASP A 155 3.95 20.63 22.47
N LYS A 156 3.48 21.80 22.04
CA LYS A 156 4.01 23.08 22.50
C LYS A 156 3.57 23.22 23.96
N LEU A 157 4.45 22.80 24.87
CA LEU A 157 4.33 23.09 26.29
C LEU A 157 4.37 24.60 26.55
#